data_AF-D1PIU3-F1
#
_entry.id   AF-D1PIU3-F1
#
_cell.length_a   1.000
_cell.length_b   1.000
_cell.length_c   1.000
_cell.angle_alpha   90.00
_cell.angle_beta   90.00
_cell.angle_gamma   90.00
#
_symmetry.space_group_name_H-M   'P 1'
#
loop_
_entity.id
_entity.type
_entity.pdbx_description
1 polymer ?
#
loop_
_entity_poly.entity_id
_entity_poly.type
_entity_poly.pdbx_seq_one_letter_code
_entity_poly.pdbx_strand_id
1 'polypeptide(L)'
;MSLWQHPRFMAGLCTAAVLVCAAAPAVFLTAVDAAVLGRSASVQNAYEAPTPRGEDYYILRQLTARQQQSAAAYAPPEEEDRTSMALKMYIGAQNSLESMVNGYDYMETVSTTLQSLAERGVIDVSWAQWATDWGGNQYYEGYNGQTYALDVPYYATDSLGFVTLKRFALDQGSLYTVFSLTMDSRTGVVTQLWISAPREDDTAPAAPDEAGLRAFADLAGLESLGDWAVPDQTPYTHALYSANGAALITATVSPYQYTGWANSSSVVSDRWFLSLSLEPCTPEELPTLVS
;
A
#
# COMPACT_ATOMS: atom_id res chain seq x y z
N MET A 1 17.29 46.39 78.46
CA MET A 1 16.51 47.50 77.86
C MET A 1 15.27 46.91 77.22
N SER A 2 14.11 47.31 77.73
CA SER A 2 12.82 46.65 77.48
C SER A 2 12.26 47.04 76.12
N LEU A 3 12.21 46.09 75.17
CA LEU A 3 11.54 46.26 73.87
C LEU A 3 10.01 46.46 73.99
N TRP A 4 9.46 46.53 75.21
CA TRP A 4 8.05 46.72 75.53
C TRP A 4 7.62 48.19 75.77
N GLN A 5 8.52 49.17 75.67
CA GLN A 5 8.16 50.58 75.92
C GLN A 5 7.49 51.29 74.72
N HIS A 6 7.54 50.73 73.50
CA HIS A 6 6.93 51.34 72.31
C HIS A 6 6.18 50.33 71.42
N PRO A 7 4.98 49.86 71.84
CA PRO A 7 4.21 48.84 71.11
C PRO A 7 3.83 49.27 69.69
N ARG A 8 3.67 50.57 69.44
CA ARG A 8 3.38 51.13 68.11
C ARG A 8 4.56 51.02 67.14
N PHE A 9 5.80 51.16 67.63
CA PHE A 9 7.01 51.03 66.80
C PHE A 9 7.28 49.57 66.43
N MET A 10 7.09 48.65 67.39
CA MET A 10 7.17 47.21 67.15
C MET A 10 6.11 46.72 66.15
N ALA A 11 4.86 47.19 66.29
CA ALA A 11 3.80 46.88 65.32
C ALA A 11 4.13 47.43 63.90
N GLY A 12 4.72 48.63 63.83
CA GLY A 12 5.21 49.21 62.57
C GLY A 12 6.31 48.39 61.91
N LEU A 13 7.25 47.87 62.69
CA LEU A 13 8.33 47.01 62.17
C LEU A 13 7.81 45.64 61.72
N CYS A 14 6.89 45.02 62.47
CA CYS A 14 6.27 43.76 62.07
C CYS A 14 5.45 43.90 60.78
N THR A 15 4.68 44.99 60.63
CA THR A 15 3.91 45.25 59.42
C THR A 15 4.80 45.52 58.21
N ALA A 16 5.91 46.26 58.39
CA ALA A 16 6.91 46.44 57.34
C ALA A 16 7.57 45.11 56.93
N ALA A 17 7.95 44.27 57.90
CA ALA A 17 8.55 42.96 57.62
C ALA A 17 7.58 42.02 56.88
N VAL A 18 6.30 42.00 57.26
CA VAL A 18 5.27 41.21 56.57
C VAL A 18 5.04 41.73 55.16
N LEU A 19 5.01 43.05 54.94
CA LEU A 19 4.88 43.63 53.61
C LEU A 19 6.06 43.29 52.70
N VAL A 20 7.28 43.33 53.23
CA VAL A 20 8.49 42.92 52.48
C VAL A 20 8.45 41.43 52.13
N CYS A 21 8.08 40.57 53.09
CA CYS A 21 7.92 39.13 52.84
C CYS A 21 6.78 38.82 51.86
N ALA A 22 5.69 39.58 51.88
CA ALA A 22 4.56 39.41 50.97
C ALA A 22 4.86 39.92 49.55
N ALA A 23 5.75 40.91 49.40
CA ALA A 23 6.15 41.46 48.11
C ALA A 23 7.25 40.65 47.41
N ALA A 24 8.05 39.87 48.15
CA ALA A 24 9.16 39.09 47.60
C ALA A 24 8.74 38.10 46.49
N PRO A 25 7.63 37.35 46.60
CA PRO A 25 7.17 36.47 45.52
C PRO A 25 6.79 37.25 44.26
N ALA A 26 6.14 38.41 44.40
CA ALA A 26 5.75 39.22 43.24
C ALA A 26 6.96 39.79 42.51
N VAL A 27 7.96 40.28 43.24
CA VAL A 27 9.22 40.79 42.66
C VAL A 27 10.04 39.66 42.03
N PHE A 28 10.06 38.49 42.65
CA PHE A 28 10.73 37.32 42.08
C PHE A 28 10.06 36.87 40.78
N LEU A 29 8.72 36.81 40.76
CA LEU A 29 7.97 36.45 39.56
C LEU A 29 8.18 37.45 38.43
N THR A 30 8.12 38.76 38.69
CA THR A 30 8.37 39.77 37.63
C THR A 30 9.81 39.75 37.12
N ALA A 31 10.79 39.48 37.99
CA ALA A 31 12.19 39.36 37.59
C ALA A 31 12.44 38.08 36.77
N VAL A 32 11.84 36.95 37.16
CA VAL A 32 11.95 35.68 36.43
C VAL A 32 11.23 35.76 35.09
N ASP A 33 10.04 36.35 35.03
CA ASP A 33 9.28 36.55 33.81
C ASP A 33 10.08 37.42 32.81
N ALA A 34 10.65 38.54 33.27
CA ALA A 34 11.50 39.40 32.46
C ALA A 34 12.82 38.71 32.02
N ALA A 35 13.42 37.86 32.85
CA ALA A 35 14.71 37.23 32.56
C ALA A 35 14.60 35.95 31.72
N VAL A 36 13.53 35.17 31.90
CA VAL A 36 13.36 33.82 31.34
C VAL A 36 12.37 33.81 30.17
N LEU A 37 11.25 34.54 30.27
CA LEU A 37 10.20 34.52 29.25
C LEU A 37 10.40 35.59 28.16
N GLY A 38 11.18 36.64 28.45
CA GLY A 38 11.59 37.65 27.45
C GLY A 38 12.73 37.21 26.52
N ARG A 39 13.37 36.06 26.76
CA ARG A 39 14.44 35.53 25.93
C ARG A 39 13.89 34.47 24.98
N SER A 40 13.23 34.92 23.90
CA SER A 40 13.05 34.06 22.74
C SER A 40 14.44 33.79 22.13
N ALA A 41 15.02 32.63 22.42
CA ALA A 41 16.13 32.15 21.61
C ALA A 41 15.58 31.91 20.21
N SER A 42 16.03 32.68 19.22
CA SER A 42 15.74 32.36 17.83
C SER A 42 16.30 30.96 17.57
N VAL A 43 15.42 30.00 17.29
CA VAL A 43 15.86 28.69 16.80
C VAL A 43 16.65 28.97 15.54
N GLN A 44 17.98 28.80 15.60
CA GLN A 44 18.91 29.26 14.56
C GLN A 44 18.61 28.62 13.21
N ASN A 45 18.09 27.39 13.23
CA ASN A 45 17.58 26.68 12.07
C ASN A 45 16.14 26.26 12.36
N ALA A 46 15.20 26.65 11.49
CA ALA A 46 13.88 26.04 11.51
C ALA A 46 14.05 24.51 11.42
N TYR A 47 13.23 23.77 12.17
CA TYR A 47 13.21 22.32 12.04
C TYR A 47 12.84 21.97 10.59
N GLU A 48 13.77 21.36 9.87
CA GLU A 48 13.51 20.78 8.56
C GLU A 48 13.10 19.33 8.79
N ALA A 49 11.84 19.01 8.48
CA ALA A 49 11.36 17.65 8.59
C ALA A 49 12.14 16.75 7.62
N PRO A 50 12.64 15.59 8.06
CA PRO A 50 13.25 14.63 7.15
C PRO A 50 12.28 14.30 6.01
N THR A 51 12.77 14.34 4.77
CA THR A 51 12.00 13.88 3.61
C THR A 51 11.71 12.39 3.76
N PRO A 52 10.44 11.95 3.76
CA PRO A 52 10.09 10.55 3.84
C PRO A 52 10.74 9.76 2.71
N ARG A 53 11.25 8.55 3.01
CA ARG A 53 11.85 7.66 2.02
C ARG A 53 11.06 6.37 1.91
N GLY A 54 11.16 5.68 0.77
CA GLY A 54 10.52 4.38 0.57
C GLY A 54 10.86 3.36 1.64
N GLU A 55 12.09 3.38 2.16
CA GLU A 55 12.54 2.53 3.26
C GLU A 55 11.81 2.78 4.59
N ASP A 56 11.16 3.92 4.77
CA ASP A 56 10.35 4.22 5.97
C ASP A 56 9.00 3.48 5.92
N TYR A 57 8.51 3.15 4.72
CA TYR A 57 7.22 2.52 4.52
C TYR A 57 7.36 0.99 4.51
N TYR A 58 6.57 0.35 5.36
CA TYR A 58 6.55 -1.11 5.47
C TYR A 58 6.27 -1.78 4.13
N ILE A 59 5.25 -1.32 3.40
CA ILE A 59 4.81 -1.97 2.16
C ILE A 59 5.89 -1.92 1.07
N LEU A 60 6.57 -0.77 0.91
CA LEU A 60 7.63 -0.61 -0.06
C LEU A 60 8.84 -1.48 0.29
N ARG A 61 9.24 -1.55 1.57
CA ARG A 61 10.28 -2.50 2.01
C ARG A 61 9.92 -3.96 1.70
N GLN A 62 8.68 -4.36 1.93
CA GLN A 62 8.24 -5.73 1.63
C GLN A 62 8.25 -6.01 0.13
N LEU A 63 7.81 -5.06 -0.69
CA LEU A 63 7.84 -5.19 -2.14
C LEU A 63 9.28 -5.27 -2.68
N THR A 64 10.20 -4.44 -2.18
CA THR A 64 11.63 -4.51 -2.53
C THR A 64 12.23 -5.85 -2.13
N ALA A 65 11.93 -6.34 -0.92
CA ALA A 65 12.38 -7.67 -0.49
C ALA A 65 11.82 -8.79 -1.38
N ARG A 66 10.55 -8.68 -1.80
CA ARG A 66 9.91 -9.64 -2.70
C ARG A 66 10.56 -9.65 -4.08
N GLN A 67 10.83 -8.48 -4.66
CA GLN A 67 11.50 -8.36 -5.95
C GLN A 67 12.91 -8.96 -5.89
N GLN A 68 13.71 -8.58 -4.89
CA GLN A 68 15.09 -9.08 -4.73
C GLN A 68 15.14 -10.60 -4.52
N GLN A 69 14.28 -11.14 -3.65
CA GLN A 69 14.25 -12.57 -3.39
C GLN A 69 13.71 -13.38 -4.57
N SER A 70 12.75 -12.82 -5.32
CA SER A 70 12.30 -13.44 -6.56
C SER A 70 13.42 -13.51 -7.60
N ALA A 71 14.21 -12.44 -7.78
CA ALA A 71 15.35 -12.42 -8.68
C ALA A 71 16.45 -13.42 -8.27
N ALA A 72 16.76 -13.51 -6.98
CA ALA A 72 17.73 -14.45 -6.44
C ALA A 72 17.31 -15.93 -6.61
N ALA A 73 16.01 -16.23 -6.58
CA ALA A 73 15.50 -17.59 -6.81
C ALA A 73 15.71 -18.08 -8.25
N TYR A 74 15.87 -17.17 -9.22
CA TYR A 74 16.12 -17.50 -10.63
C TYR A 74 17.60 -17.38 -11.04
N ALA A 75 18.48 -16.92 -10.16
CA ALA A 75 19.91 -16.88 -10.42
C ALA A 75 20.52 -18.29 -10.29
N PRO A 76 21.34 -18.76 -11.27
CA PRO A 76 22.09 -20.00 -11.10
C PRO A 76 23.04 -19.87 -9.91
N PRO A 77 23.22 -20.92 -9.09
CA PRO A 77 24.07 -20.83 -7.91
C PRO A 77 25.52 -20.57 -8.35
N GLU A 78 26.10 -19.46 -7.90
CA GLU A 78 27.55 -19.27 -7.94
C GLU A 78 28.19 -20.31 -6.99
N GLU A 79 29.18 -21.05 -7.50
CA GLU A 79 29.97 -21.95 -6.65
C GLU A 79 30.78 -21.12 -5.63
N GLU A 80 30.78 -21.57 -4.36
CA GLU A 80 31.48 -21.00 -3.18
C GLU A 80 30.72 -19.85 -2.49
N ASP A 81 30.39 -19.85 -1.20
CA ASP A 81 31.04 -20.43 -0.04
C ASP A 81 29.98 -20.79 1.02
N ARG A 82 30.19 -21.91 1.72
CA ARG A 82 29.23 -22.48 2.68
C ARG A 82 29.24 -21.70 3.98
N THR A 83 28.54 -20.56 4.01
CA THR A 83 27.95 -20.06 5.25
C THR A 83 26.48 -20.41 5.28
N SER A 84 26.14 -21.37 6.13
CA SER A 84 24.77 -21.72 6.48
C SER A 84 24.13 -20.59 7.29
N MET A 85 23.92 -19.42 6.68
CA MET A 85 22.76 -18.63 7.05
C MET A 85 21.57 -19.38 6.47
N ALA A 86 20.60 -19.76 7.30
CA ALA A 86 19.40 -20.46 6.87
C ALA A 86 18.82 -19.74 5.64
N LEU A 87 19.04 -20.31 4.45
CA LEU A 87 18.59 -19.73 3.19
C LEU A 87 17.07 -19.75 3.27
N LYS A 88 16.47 -18.61 3.63
CA LYS A 88 15.02 -18.46 3.62
C LYS A 88 14.64 -18.38 2.14
N MET A 89 14.47 -19.56 1.53
CA MET A 89 14.11 -19.70 0.13
C MET A 89 12.78 -18.97 -0.11
N TYR A 90 12.76 -18.02 -1.04
CA TYR A 90 11.51 -17.38 -1.42
C TYR A 90 10.65 -18.38 -2.19
N ILE A 91 9.44 -18.59 -1.70
CA ILE A 91 8.44 -19.41 -2.36
C ILE A 91 7.36 -18.46 -2.84
N GLY A 92 7.32 -18.27 -4.17
CA GLY A 92 6.29 -17.45 -4.82
C GLY A 92 4.90 -18.05 -4.64
N ALA A 93 3.89 -17.18 -4.67
CA ALA A 93 2.50 -17.62 -4.62
C ALA A 93 2.16 -18.51 -5.82
N GLN A 94 1.45 -19.60 -5.54
CA GLN A 94 0.86 -20.46 -6.57
C GLN A 94 -0.16 -19.69 -7.40
N ASN A 95 -0.30 -20.08 -8.67
CA ASN A 95 -1.01 -19.27 -9.66
C ASN A 95 -2.11 -20.00 -10.43
N SER A 96 -2.21 -21.33 -10.29
CA SER A 96 -3.24 -22.15 -10.95
C SER A 96 -4.27 -22.64 -9.93
N LEU A 97 -5.53 -22.76 -10.37
CA LEU A 97 -6.65 -23.24 -9.55
C LEU A 97 -6.31 -24.52 -8.77
N GLU A 98 -5.72 -25.52 -9.44
CA GLU A 98 -5.43 -26.82 -8.84
C GLU A 98 -4.35 -26.79 -7.75
N SER A 99 -3.51 -25.75 -7.76
CA SER A 99 -2.43 -25.58 -6.79
C SER A 99 -2.82 -24.68 -5.62
N MET A 100 -3.80 -23.78 -5.79
CA MET A 100 -4.22 -22.82 -4.77
C MET A 100 -5.22 -23.42 -3.75
N VAL A 101 -5.34 -22.77 -2.60
CA VAL A 101 -6.26 -23.17 -1.53
C VAL A 101 -7.62 -22.51 -1.74
N ASN A 102 -8.71 -23.23 -1.49
CA ASN A 102 -10.05 -22.65 -1.53
C ASN A 102 -10.17 -21.50 -0.52
N GLY A 103 -10.62 -20.34 -0.98
CA GLY A 103 -10.66 -19.10 -0.23
C GLY A 103 -12.08 -18.60 0.02
N TYR A 104 -13.06 -19.47 0.28
CA TYR A 104 -14.44 -19.08 0.59
C TYR A 104 -14.53 -17.91 1.58
N ASP A 105 -13.72 -17.93 2.64
CA ASP A 105 -13.70 -16.89 3.67
C ASP A 105 -13.20 -15.50 3.16
N TYR A 106 -12.58 -15.45 1.98
CA TYR A 106 -12.09 -14.21 1.35
C TYR A 106 -13.11 -13.55 0.42
N MET A 107 -14.30 -14.12 0.21
CA MET A 107 -15.32 -13.53 -0.67
C MET A 107 -15.70 -12.10 -0.25
N GLU A 108 -15.97 -11.89 1.04
CA GLU A 108 -16.31 -10.58 1.59
C GLU A 108 -15.12 -9.62 1.53
N THR A 109 -13.92 -10.11 1.84
CA THR A 109 -12.67 -9.34 1.75
C THR A 109 -12.44 -8.82 0.34
N VAL A 110 -12.52 -9.68 -0.68
CA VAL A 110 -12.38 -9.27 -2.09
C VAL A 110 -13.45 -8.27 -2.47
N SER A 111 -14.71 -8.55 -2.14
CA SER A 111 -15.84 -7.69 -2.51
C SER A 111 -15.69 -6.28 -1.92
N THR A 112 -15.37 -6.20 -0.62
CA THR A 112 -15.16 -4.93 0.09
C THR A 112 -13.93 -4.20 -0.43
N THR A 113 -12.86 -4.91 -0.74
CA THR A 113 -11.62 -4.31 -1.27
C THR A 113 -11.85 -3.69 -2.64
N LEU A 114 -12.46 -4.43 -3.58
CA LEU A 114 -12.74 -3.91 -4.92
C LEU A 114 -13.77 -2.79 -4.90
N GLN A 115 -14.78 -2.87 -4.03
CA GLN A 115 -15.74 -1.80 -3.81
C GLN A 115 -15.06 -0.54 -3.27
N SER A 116 -14.15 -0.67 -2.30
CA SER A 116 -13.37 0.47 -1.76
C SER A 116 -12.51 1.13 -2.84
N LEU A 117 -11.85 0.34 -3.69
CA LEU A 117 -11.10 0.87 -4.84
C LEU A 117 -12.01 1.67 -5.78
N ALA A 118 -13.22 1.17 -6.07
CA ALA A 118 -14.18 1.87 -6.91
C ALA A 118 -14.72 3.15 -6.28
N GLU A 119 -15.12 3.11 -5.01
CA GLU A 119 -15.66 4.28 -4.27
C GLU A 119 -14.64 5.40 -4.12
N ARG A 120 -13.35 5.05 -4.03
CA ARG A 120 -12.23 6.00 -3.99
C ARG A 120 -11.80 6.50 -5.37
N GLY A 121 -12.46 6.05 -6.43
CA GLY A 121 -12.16 6.45 -7.81
C GLY A 121 -10.88 5.83 -8.38
N VAL A 122 -10.35 4.78 -7.77
CA VAL A 122 -9.16 4.08 -8.29
C VAL A 122 -9.52 3.32 -9.57
N ILE A 123 -10.65 2.62 -9.56
CA ILE A 123 -11.15 1.85 -10.72
C ILE A 123 -12.61 2.22 -10.99
N ASP A 124 -13.07 2.03 -12.22
CA ASP A 124 -14.51 2.11 -12.51
C ASP A 124 -15.29 1.01 -11.77
N VAL A 125 -16.49 1.33 -11.30
CA VAL A 125 -17.35 0.39 -10.56
C VAL A 125 -17.70 -0.86 -11.37
N SER A 126 -17.77 -0.78 -12.70
CA SER A 126 -18.02 -1.94 -13.56
C SER A 126 -16.93 -3.00 -13.43
N TRP A 127 -15.67 -2.61 -13.23
CA TRP A 127 -14.58 -3.57 -13.01
C TRP A 127 -14.77 -4.37 -11.72
N ALA A 128 -15.15 -3.70 -10.64
CA ALA A 128 -15.45 -4.35 -9.37
C ALA A 128 -16.63 -5.33 -9.54
N GLN A 129 -17.71 -4.88 -10.19
CA GLN A 129 -18.90 -5.69 -10.43
C GLN A 129 -18.62 -6.96 -11.24
N TRP A 130 -17.85 -6.87 -12.33
CA TRP A 130 -17.47 -8.06 -13.11
C TRP A 130 -16.62 -9.04 -12.31
N ALA A 131 -15.68 -8.54 -11.49
CA ALA A 131 -14.82 -9.39 -10.68
C ALA A 131 -15.61 -10.12 -9.56
N THR A 132 -16.60 -9.43 -8.97
CA THR A 132 -17.39 -9.91 -7.83
C THR A 132 -18.78 -10.42 -8.21
N ASP A 133 -19.08 -10.60 -9.50
CA ASP A 133 -20.26 -11.33 -9.93
C ASP A 133 -20.03 -12.81 -9.66
N TRP A 134 -20.15 -13.23 -8.40
CA TRP A 134 -19.84 -14.59 -7.92
C TRP A 134 -20.58 -15.68 -8.70
N GLY A 135 -21.60 -15.33 -9.50
CA GLY A 135 -22.42 -16.31 -10.20
C GLY A 135 -23.03 -17.30 -9.21
N GLY A 136 -23.44 -18.47 -9.68
CA GLY A 136 -23.85 -19.54 -8.79
C GLY A 136 -23.55 -20.91 -9.37
N ASN A 137 -23.27 -21.89 -8.50
CA ASN A 137 -23.21 -23.32 -8.79
C ASN A 137 -22.44 -23.72 -10.06
N GLN A 138 -21.33 -23.03 -10.36
CA GLN A 138 -20.41 -23.45 -11.42
C GLN A 138 -19.24 -24.22 -10.81
N TYR A 139 -18.90 -25.34 -11.45
CA TYR A 139 -17.84 -26.22 -11.00
C TYR A 139 -16.91 -26.58 -12.15
N TYR A 140 -15.64 -26.78 -11.83
CA TYR A 140 -14.62 -27.30 -12.74
C TYR A 140 -14.09 -28.63 -12.20
N GLU A 141 -14.02 -29.64 -13.05
CA GLU A 141 -13.35 -30.90 -12.73
C GLU A 141 -11.90 -30.81 -13.22
N GLY A 142 -10.96 -30.80 -12.27
CA GLY A 142 -9.53 -30.74 -12.57
C GLY A 142 -8.98 -32.07 -13.07
N TYR A 143 -7.76 -32.04 -13.61
CA TYR A 143 -7.09 -33.25 -14.09
C TYR A 143 -6.73 -34.23 -12.96
N ASN A 144 -6.68 -33.72 -11.73
CA ASN A 144 -6.50 -34.50 -10.51
C ASN A 144 -7.79 -35.17 -10.01
N GLY A 145 -8.90 -35.07 -10.75
CA GLY A 145 -10.20 -35.65 -10.39
C GLY A 145 -10.90 -34.94 -9.23
N GLN A 146 -10.41 -33.76 -8.81
CA GLN A 146 -11.07 -32.92 -7.81
C GLN A 146 -12.05 -31.97 -8.49
N THR A 147 -13.13 -31.67 -7.79
CA THR A 147 -14.13 -30.68 -8.22
C THR A 147 -13.87 -29.35 -7.49
N TYR A 148 -13.77 -28.28 -8.27
CA TYR A 148 -13.49 -26.93 -7.81
C TYR A 148 -14.72 -26.06 -8.01
N ALA A 149 -15.15 -25.36 -6.96
CA ALA A 149 -16.23 -24.38 -7.05
C ALA A 149 -15.68 -23.09 -7.68
N LEU A 150 -16.40 -22.47 -8.62
CA LEU A 150 -15.96 -21.27 -9.35
C LEU A 150 -16.64 -19.98 -8.88
N ASP A 151 -17.58 -20.12 -7.96
CA ASP A 151 -18.28 -19.02 -7.27
C ASP A 151 -17.53 -18.50 -6.04
N VAL A 152 -16.27 -18.93 -5.86
CA VAL A 152 -15.40 -18.57 -4.74
C VAL A 152 -14.00 -18.20 -5.23
N PRO A 153 -13.26 -17.36 -4.49
CA PRO A 153 -11.86 -17.14 -4.78
C PRO A 153 -11.01 -18.29 -4.20
N TYR A 154 -9.80 -18.41 -4.72
CA TYR A 154 -8.73 -19.28 -4.25
C TYR A 154 -7.55 -18.41 -3.87
N TYR A 155 -6.76 -18.82 -2.89
CA TYR A 155 -5.62 -18.04 -2.43
C TYR A 155 -4.34 -18.86 -2.33
N ALA A 156 -3.22 -18.17 -2.47
CA ALA A 156 -1.91 -18.66 -2.12
C ALA A 156 -1.11 -17.52 -1.47
N THR A 157 -0.30 -17.87 -0.47
CA THR A 157 0.52 -16.90 0.26
C THR A 157 1.99 -17.17 -0.05
N ASP A 158 2.74 -16.12 -0.36
CA ASP A 158 4.18 -16.24 -0.52
C ASP A 158 4.91 -16.21 0.83
N SER A 159 6.20 -16.53 0.82
CA SER A 159 7.00 -16.59 2.06
C SER A 159 7.26 -15.23 2.73
N LEU A 160 6.87 -14.12 2.09
CA LEU A 160 6.97 -12.76 2.62
C LEU A 160 5.64 -12.24 3.19
N GLY A 161 4.56 -13.01 3.05
CA GLY A 161 3.25 -12.66 3.59
C GLY A 161 2.36 -11.90 2.61
N PHE A 162 2.66 -11.94 1.31
CA PHE A 162 1.68 -11.49 0.31
C PHE A 162 0.71 -12.62 0.01
N VAL A 163 -0.59 -12.34 0.14
CA VAL A 163 -1.65 -13.25 -0.29
C VAL A 163 -2.11 -12.84 -1.67
N THR A 164 -2.11 -13.80 -2.59
CA THR A 164 -2.66 -13.65 -3.94
C THR A 164 -3.96 -14.42 -4.02
N LEU A 165 -5.05 -13.69 -4.20
CA LEU A 165 -6.40 -14.20 -4.41
C LEU A 165 -6.70 -14.23 -5.90
N LYS A 166 -7.24 -15.34 -6.38
CA LYS A 166 -7.72 -15.48 -7.75
C LYS A 166 -9.10 -16.07 -7.78
N ARG A 167 -9.91 -15.62 -8.71
CA ARG A 167 -11.13 -16.31 -9.08
C ARG A 167 -11.04 -16.81 -10.51
N PHE A 168 -11.65 -17.96 -10.75
CA PHE A 168 -11.69 -18.58 -12.06
C PHE A 168 -13.14 -18.75 -12.51
N ALA A 169 -13.36 -18.78 -13.82
CA ALA A 169 -14.65 -19.05 -14.43
C ALA A 169 -14.44 -19.83 -15.73
N LEU A 170 -15.54 -20.25 -16.36
CA LEU A 170 -15.52 -20.96 -17.63
C LEU A 170 -15.99 -20.06 -18.77
N ASP A 171 -15.25 -20.08 -19.87
CA ASP A 171 -15.66 -19.49 -21.15
C ASP A 171 -15.65 -20.61 -22.20
N GLN A 172 -16.81 -20.90 -22.78
CA GLN A 172 -17.03 -22.03 -23.69
C GLN A 172 -16.46 -23.36 -23.19
N GLY A 173 -16.51 -23.59 -21.86
CA GLY A 173 -16.00 -24.79 -21.20
C GLY A 173 -14.50 -24.81 -20.92
N SER A 174 -13.77 -23.73 -21.21
CA SER A 174 -12.36 -23.58 -20.86
C SER A 174 -12.17 -22.63 -19.69
N LEU A 175 -11.24 -22.96 -18.79
CA LEU A 175 -11.00 -22.21 -17.55
C LEU A 175 -10.21 -20.94 -17.83
N TYR A 176 -10.68 -19.80 -17.33
CA TYR A 176 -9.97 -18.53 -17.35
C TYR A 176 -9.97 -17.86 -15.98
N THR A 177 -9.03 -16.94 -15.75
CA THR A 177 -8.96 -16.14 -14.53
C THR A 177 -9.86 -14.91 -14.67
N VAL A 178 -10.79 -14.73 -13.73
CA VAL A 178 -11.66 -13.56 -13.65
C VAL A 178 -10.91 -12.39 -13.04
N PHE A 179 -10.21 -12.62 -11.93
CA PHE A 179 -9.32 -11.62 -11.34
C PHE A 179 -8.13 -12.27 -10.65
N SER A 180 -7.08 -11.48 -10.46
CA SER A 180 -5.95 -11.74 -9.57
C SER A 180 -5.70 -10.50 -8.72
N LEU A 181 -5.88 -10.64 -7.41
CA LEU A 181 -5.70 -9.57 -6.42
C LEU A 181 -4.59 -9.99 -5.46
N THR A 182 -3.51 -9.23 -5.40
CA THR A 182 -2.44 -9.44 -4.44
C THR A 182 -2.43 -8.32 -3.40
N MET A 183 -2.39 -8.72 -2.13
CA MET A 183 -2.32 -7.81 -0.99
C MET A 183 -1.30 -8.30 0.03
N ASP A 184 -0.76 -7.39 0.83
CA ASP A 184 0.01 -7.76 2.01
C ASP A 184 -0.94 -8.26 3.10
N SER A 185 -0.72 -9.48 3.61
CA SER A 185 -1.66 -10.13 4.54
C SER A 185 -1.68 -9.47 5.92
N ARG A 186 -0.70 -8.63 6.25
CA ARG A 186 -0.60 -7.96 7.55
C ARG A 186 -1.38 -6.65 7.58
N THR A 187 -1.34 -5.90 6.49
CA THR A 187 -1.88 -4.54 6.38
C THR A 187 -3.14 -4.48 5.54
N GLY A 188 -3.40 -5.48 4.70
CA GLY A 188 -4.50 -5.48 3.73
C GLY A 188 -4.27 -4.56 2.53
N VAL A 189 -3.08 -3.94 2.42
CA VAL A 189 -2.75 -3.05 1.30
C VAL A 189 -2.68 -3.86 0.01
N VAL A 190 -3.46 -3.44 -0.98
CA VAL A 190 -3.43 -3.99 -2.33
C VAL A 190 -2.19 -3.49 -3.06
N THR A 191 -1.45 -4.41 -3.66
CA THR A 191 -0.24 -4.07 -4.44
C THR A 191 -0.38 -4.42 -5.90
N GLN A 192 -1.19 -5.42 -6.26
CA GLN A 192 -1.47 -5.76 -7.65
C GLN A 192 -2.93 -6.16 -7.81
N LEU A 193 -3.55 -5.69 -8.88
CA LEU A 193 -4.88 -6.05 -9.30
C LEU A 193 -4.87 -6.29 -10.80
N TRP A 194 -5.40 -7.43 -11.21
CA TRP A 194 -5.70 -7.73 -12.60
C TRP A 194 -7.13 -8.25 -12.69
N ILE A 195 -7.92 -7.74 -13.62
CA ILE A 195 -9.33 -8.15 -13.83
C ILE A 195 -9.52 -8.42 -15.32
N SER A 196 -10.25 -9.49 -15.62
CA SER A 196 -10.72 -9.85 -16.96
C SER A 196 -12.22 -9.68 -17.08
N ALA A 197 -12.64 -8.90 -18.05
CA ALA A 197 -14.05 -8.66 -18.36
C ALA A 197 -14.39 -9.13 -19.78
N PRO A 198 -15.63 -9.60 -20.02
CA PRO A 198 -16.09 -9.88 -21.38
C PRO A 198 -16.06 -8.60 -22.21
N ARG A 199 -15.72 -8.73 -23.50
CA ARG A 199 -15.83 -7.64 -24.48
C ARG A 199 -17.22 -7.69 -25.11
N GLU A 200 -18.22 -7.18 -24.39
CA GLU A 200 -19.58 -7.05 -24.91
C GLU A 200 -19.68 -5.91 -25.95
N ASP A 201 -18.95 -4.83 -25.69
CA ASP A 201 -18.82 -3.65 -26.56
C ASP A 201 -17.36 -3.34 -26.88
N ASP A 202 -17.14 -2.53 -27.92
CA ASP A 202 -15.81 -2.07 -28.34
C ASP A 202 -15.17 -1.02 -27.41
N THR A 203 -15.90 -0.57 -26.38
CA THR A 203 -15.43 0.43 -25.41
C THR A 203 -15.37 -0.18 -24.01
N ALA A 204 -14.16 -0.36 -23.47
CA ALA A 204 -13.97 -0.71 -22.07
C ALA A 204 -14.21 0.50 -21.15
N PRO A 205 -14.52 0.29 -19.86
CA PRO A 205 -14.37 1.35 -18.87
C PRO A 205 -12.91 1.83 -18.84
N ALA A 206 -12.73 3.13 -18.61
CA ALA A 206 -11.41 3.75 -18.68
C ALA A 206 -10.43 3.16 -17.67
N ALA A 207 -9.14 3.18 -18.03
CA ALA A 207 -8.09 2.92 -17.07
C ALA A 207 -8.04 4.02 -15.99
N PRO A 208 -7.52 3.72 -14.80
CA PRO A 208 -7.28 4.70 -13.75
C PRO A 208 -6.50 5.91 -14.28
N ASP A 209 -7.06 7.11 -14.12
CA ASP A 209 -6.37 8.36 -14.44
C ASP A 209 -5.41 8.78 -13.31
N GLU A 210 -4.76 9.94 -13.44
CA GLU A 210 -3.83 10.41 -12.40
C GLU A 210 -4.49 10.50 -11.02
N ALA A 211 -5.74 10.96 -10.95
CA ALA A 211 -6.46 11.06 -9.67
C ALA A 211 -6.72 9.68 -9.07
N GLY A 212 -7.11 8.70 -9.89
CA GLY A 212 -7.27 7.31 -9.48
C GLY A 212 -5.96 6.69 -9.00
N LEU A 213 -4.84 6.94 -9.67
CA LEU A 213 -3.52 6.46 -9.25
C LEU A 213 -3.05 7.12 -7.93
N ARG A 214 -3.33 8.41 -7.72
CA ARG A 214 -3.07 9.08 -6.43
C ARG A 214 -3.94 8.52 -5.32
N ALA A 215 -5.21 8.23 -5.60
CA ALA A 215 -6.10 7.57 -4.64
C ALA A 215 -5.60 6.16 -4.27
N PHE A 216 -5.02 5.43 -5.23
CA PHE A 216 -4.39 4.14 -4.96
C PHE A 216 -3.16 4.27 -4.07
N ALA A 217 -2.30 5.27 -4.32
CA ALA A 217 -1.16 5.58 -3.45
C ALA A 217 -1.60 5.93 -2.02
N ASP A 218 -2.68 6.70 -1.87
CA ASP A 218 -3.25 7.04 -0.56
C ASP A 218 -3.79 5.81 0.17
N LEU A 219 -4.52 4.92 -0.52
CA LEU A 219 -4.98 3.65 0.06
C LEU A 219 -3.82 2.73 0.50
N ALA A 220 -2.67 2.84 -0.15
CA ALA A 220 -1.43 2.16 0.27
C ALA A 220 -0.69 2.88 1.42
N GLY A 221 -1.20 4.02 1.89
CA GLY A 221 -0.59 4.86 2.93
C GLY A 221 0.64 5.63 2.46
N LEU A 222 0.77 5.86 1.15
CA LEU A 222 1.96 6.43 0.51
C LEU A 222 1.79 7.91 0.10
N GLU A 223 0.66 8.55 0.43
CA GLU A 223 0.42 9.97 0.13
C GLU A 223 1.54 10.87 0.68
N SER A 224 2.04 10.55 1.87
CA SER A 224 3.06 11.32 2.58
C SER A 224 4.44 11.35 1.92
N LEU A 225 4.69 10.55 0.88
CA LEU A 225 5.88 10.69 0.03
C LEU A 225 5.91 12.04 -0.71
N GLY A 226 4.72 12.57 -1.04
CA GLY A 226 4.51 13.95 -1.52
C GLY A 226 5.02 14.27 -2.93
N ASP A 227 5.78 13.40 -3.57
CA ASP A 227 6.47 13.65 -4.84
C ASP A 227 5.93 12.82 -6.02
N TRP A 228 4.77 12.20 -5.87
CA TRP A 228 4.12 11.44 -6.94
C TRP A 228 3.88 12.32 -8.17
N ALA A 229 4.48 11.93 -9.30
CA ALA A 229 4.38 12.63 -10.57
C ALA A 229 4.30 11.64 -11.75
N VAL A 230 3.71 12.07 -12.86
CA VAL A 230 3.75 11.30 -14.11
C VAL A 230 5.20 11.26 -14.60
N PRO A 231 5.79 10.07 -14.82
CA PRO A 231 7.17 9.97 -15.27
C PRO A 231 7.35 10.48 -16.70
N ASP A 232 8.45 11.20 -16.95
CA ASP A 232 8.79 11.68 -18.29
C ASP A 232 9.09 10.52 -19.24
N GLN A 233 8.67 10.65 -20.50
CA GLN A 233 8.99 9.71 -21.59
C GLN A 233 8.67 8.23 -21.26
N THR A 234 7.63 7.97 -20.48
CA THR A 234 7.25 6.62 -20.10
C THR A 234 6.52 5.86 -21.22
N PRO A 235 6.73 4.53 -21.38
CA PRO A 235 5.90 3.71 -22.26
C PRO A 235 4.51 3.42 -21.66
N TYR A 236 4.29 3.70 -20.38
CA TYR A 236 3.01 3.46 -19.72
C TYR A 236 2.04 4.60 -19.98
N THR A 237 0.83 4.27 -20.43
CA THR A 237 -0.22 5.28 -20.66
C THR A 237 -0.69 5.93 -19.36
N HIS A 238 -0.75 5.16 -18.27
CA HIS A 238 -1.13 5.65 -16.94
C HIS A 238 -0.07 5.20 -15.94
N ALA A 239 0.73 6.14 -15.43
CA ALA A 239 1.74 5.86 -14.43
C ALA A 239 1.97 7.04 -13.48
N LEU A 240 2.32 6.73 -12.24
CA LEU A 240 2.82 7.66 -11.23
C LEU A 240 4.08 7.12 -10.61
N TYR A 241 5.10 7.96 -10.54
CA TYR A 241 6.40 7.65 -9.97
C TYR A 241 6.68 8.54 -8.75
N SER A 242 7.30 7.96 -7.72
CA SER A 242 7.85 8.67 -6.57
C SER A 242 9.34 8.37 -6.48
N ALA A 243 10.17 9.41 -6.58
CA ALA A 243 11.62 9.31 -6.42
C ALA A 243 12.00 9.08 -4.96
N ASN A 244 11.29 9.73 -4.02
CA ASN A 244 11.43 9.54 -2.58
C ASN A 244 11.11 8.09 -2.18
N GLY A 245 10.06 7.53 -2.78
CA GLY A 245 9.61 6.17 -2.54
C GLY A 245 10.41 5.10 -3.28
N ALA A 246 11.14 5.46 -4.34
CA ALA A 246 11.62 4.52 -5.35
C ALA A 246 10.50 3.54 -5.76
N ALA A 247 9.34 4.10 -6.11
CA ALA A 247 8.11 3.36 -6.31
C ALA A 247 7.39 3.83 -7.58
N LEU A 248 6.85 2.87 -8.32
CA LEU A 248 6.08 3.09 -9.53
C LEU A 248 4.69 2.47 -9.37
N ILE A 249 3.67 3.26 -9.66
CA ILE A 249 2.30 2.80 -9.85
C ILE A 249 2.01 2.83 -11.35
N THR A 250 1.51 1.73 -11.89
CA THR A 250 1.08 1.68 -13.30
C THR A 250 -0.34 1.15 -13.40
N ALA A 251 -1.07 1.64 -14.40
CA ALA A 251 -2.33 1.02 -14.79
C ALA A 251 -2.47 0.95 -16.30
N THR A 252 -3.21 -0.05 -16.76
CA THR A 252 -3.55 -0.20 -18.17
C THR A 252 -4.88 -0.89 -18.32
N VAL A 253 -5.64 -0.46 -19.32
CA VAL A 253 -6.78 -1.21 -19.86
C VAL A 253 -6.50 -1.46 -21.32
N SER A 254 -6.56 -2.71 -21.74
CA SER A 254 -6.24 -3.11 -23.12
C SER A 254 -7.09 -4.31 -23.52
N PRO A 255 -7.42 -4.45 -24.81
CA PRO A 255 -8.05 -5.67 -25.26
C PRO A 255 -7.01 -6.79 -25.23
N TYR A 256 -7.47 -8.00 -25.00
CA TYR A 256 -6.68 -9.20 -25.19
C TYR A 256 -7.58 -10.33 -25.67
N GLN A 257 -6.96 -11.31 -26.31
CA GLN A 257 -7.66 -12.51 -26.74
C GLN A 257 -7.34 -13.63 -25.77
N TYR A 258 -8.35 -14.11 -25.05
CA TYR A 258 -8.24 -15.33 -24.27
C TYR A 258 -8.24 -16.53 -25.23
N THR A 259 -7.26 -17.40 -25.06
CA THR A 259 -7.19 -18.68 -25.75
C THR A 259 -7.20 -19.81 -24.74
N GLY A 260 -8.15 -20.72 -24.90
CA GLY A 260 -8.32 -21.90 -24.05
C GLY A 260 -8.38 -23.18 -24.88
N TRP A 261 -8.48 -24.29 -24.17
CA TRP A 261 -8.74 -25.61 -24.76
C TRP A 261 -9.91 -26.26 -24.04
N ALA A 262 -10.91 -26.71 -24.80
CA ALA A 262 -12.06 -27.44 -24.27
C ALA A 262 -12.63 -28.37 -25.36
N ASN A 263 -13.13 -29.55 -24.96
CA ASN A 263 -13.80 -30.50 -25.86
C ASN A 263 -13.02 -30.83 -27.15
N SER A 264 -11.69 -30.97 -27.04
CA SER A 264 -10.78 -31.23 -28.18
C SER A 264 -10.74 -30.11 -29.24
N SER A 265 -11.06 -28.87 -28.84
CA SER A 265 -11.02 -27.70 -29.70
C SER A 265 -10.42 -26.48 -28.99
N SER A 266 -9.84 -25.57 -29.77
CA SER A 266 -9.39 -24.28 -29.26
C SER A 266 -10.59 -23.36 -29.02
N VAL A 267 -10.67 -22.81 -27.82
CA VAL A 267 -11.62 -21.75 -27.47
C VAL A 267 -10.91 -20.42 -27.63
N VAL A 268 -11.61 -19.45 -28.21
CA VAL A 268 -11.13 -18.08 -28.35
C VAL A 268 -12.23 -17.13 -27.90
N SER A 269 -11.86 -16.12 -27.12
CA SER A 269 -12.77 -15.11 -26.61
C SER A 269 -12.07 -13.76 -26.53
N ASP A 270 -12.68 -12.73 -27.10
CA ASP A 270 -12.16 -11.37 -27.02
C ASP A 270 -12.60 -10.75 -25.69
N ARG A 271 -11.65 -10.15 -24.97
CA ARG A 271 -11.85 -9.69 -23.59
C ARG A 271 -11.11 -8.39 -23.35
N TRP A 272 -11.54 -7.66 -22.34
CA TRP A 272 -10.79 -6.55 -21.78
C TRP A 272 -10.05 -7.02 -20.54
N PHE A 273 -8.84 -6.50 -20.34
CA PHE A 273 -8.21 -6.59 -19.02
C PHE A 273 -7.92 -5.21 -18.46
N LEU A 274 -8.09 -5.09 -17.14
CA LEU A 274 -7.52 -4.02 -16.32
C LEU A 274 -6.32 -4.59 -15.58
N SER A 275 -5.20 -3.87 -15.57
CA SER A 275 -4.08 -4.14 -14.68
C SER A 275 -3.75 -2.87 -13.89
N LEU A 276 -3.48 -3.01 -12.61
CA LEU A 276 -3.02 -1.98 -11.70
C LEU A 276 -1.93 -2.58 -10.80
N SER A 277 -0.77 -1.95 -10.71
CA SER A 277 0.33 -2.43 -9.89
C SER A 277 1.03 -1.29 -9.15
N LEU A 278 1.52 -1.60 -7.95
CA LEU A 278 2.48 -0.83 -7.16
C LEU A 278 3.74 -1.68 -7.02
N GLU A 279 4.85 -1.18 -7.53
CA GLU A 279 6.12 -1.92 -7.59
C GLU A 279 7.29 -1.03 -7.17
N PRO A 280 8.36 -1.61 -6.59
CA PRO A 280 9.61 -0.88 -6.39
C PRO A 280 10.23 -0.60 -7.75
N CYS A 281 10.72 0.62 -7.93
CA CYS A 281 11.36 1.06 -9.16
C CYS A 281 12.38 2.14 -8.80
N THR A 282 13.67 1.83 -8.96
CA THR A 282 14.69 2.87 -8.83
C THR A 282 14.66 3.81 -10.05
N PRO A 283 15.27 5.01 -9.97
CA PRO A 283 15.34 5.92 -11.12
C PRO A 283 15.98 5.27 -12.36
N GLU A 284 16.94 4.36 -12.17
CA GLU A 284 17.65 3.67 -13.24
C GLU A 284 16.80 2.57 -13.89
N GLU A 285 15.83 2.02 -13.16
CA GLU A 285 14.92 0.97 -13.63
C GLU A 285 13.69 1.54 -14.35
N LEU A 286 13.43 2.85 -14.21
CA LEU A 286 12.25 3.49 -14.77
C LEU A 286 12.23 3.33 -16.29
N PRO A 287 11.19 2.65 -16.86
CA PRO A 287 11.14 2.43 -18.29
C PRO A 287 10.99 3.75 -19.04
N THR A 288 11.90 3.99 -19.98
CA THR A 288 11.91 5.17 -20.84
C THR A 288 11.78 4.75 -22.30
N LEU A 289 11.03 5.55 -23.07
CA LEU A 289 10.97 5.43 -24.51
C LEU A 289 12.33 5.86 -25.07
N VAL A 290 13.07 4.91 -25.66
CA VAL A 290 14.32 5.22 -26.37
C VAL A 290 13.97 6.13 -27.55
N SER A 291 14.51 7.35 -27.54
CA SER A 291 14.37 8.35 -28.61
C SER A 291 15.06 7.95 -29.90
#